data_AF-A0A8S3XNW2-F1
#
_entry.id   AF-A0A8S3XNW2-F1
#
_cell.length_a   1.000
_cell.length_b   1.000
_cell.length_c   1.000
_cell.angle_alpha   90.00
_cell.angle_beta   90.00
_cell.angle_gamma   90.00
#
_symmetry.space_group_name_H-M   'P 1'
#
loop_
_entity.id
_entity.type
_entity.pdbx_description
1 polymer ?
#
loop_
_entity_poly.entity_id
_entity_poly.type
_entity_poly.pdbx_seq_one_letter_code
_entity_poly.pdbx_strand_id
1 'polypeptide(L)'
;MQFLTAKIIEVRITEEDYICEACFDVSMQSINAQIHGNNECHPSACSSRLGHTQVCPVCGRSLLNRQSDHIHKENPSSLTLRMINLIRATVAPRQISQYDRVCHACWLRFKRQALLTQQQDERRGLEGDETPHGQEEVEQPVDAVHVPELQPPPFLASTDERDSSVESVAAPEVHSLQS
;
A
#
# COMPACT_ATOMS: atom_id res chain seq x y z
N MET A 1 21.21 -18.48 12.55
CA MET A 1 19.78 -18.35 12.17
C MET A 1 19.23 -17.12 12.89
N GLN A 2 18.95 -16.04 12.18
CA GLN A 2 18.40 -14.81 12.77
C GLN A 2 16.86 -14.89 12.71
N PHE A 3 16.20 -14.86 13.86
CA PHE A 3 14.75 -14.77 13.93
C PHE A 3 14.36 -13.31 13.72
N LEU A 4 13.63 -13.03 12.63
CA LEU A 4 13.00 -11.73 12.42
C LEU A 4 11.93 -11.56 13.50
N THR A 5 12.24 -10.78 14.54
CA THR A 5 11.26 -10.36 15.53
C THR A 5 10.23 -9.47 14.85
N ALA A 6 9.04 -10.00 14.61
CA ALA A 6 7.93 -9.21 14.10
C ALA A 6 7.64 -8.09 15.12
N LYS A 7 7.84 -6.83 14.71
CA LYS A 7 7.38 -5.68 15.48
C LYS A 7 5.86 -5.74 15.51
N ILE A 8 5.31 -6.03 16.69
CA ILE A 8 3.88 -5.84 16.94
C ILE A 8 3.64 -4.34 16.87
N ILE A 9 2.92 -3.88 15.86
CA ILE A 9 2.45 -2.50 15.79
C ILE A 9 1.26 -2.42 16.72
N GLU A 10 1.39 -1.65 17.80
CA GLU A 10 0.27 -1.32 18.68
C GLU A 10 -0.68 -0.38 17.91
N VAL A 11 -1.84 -0.89 17.51
CA VAL A 11 -2.91 -0.09 16.91
C VAL A 11 -3.76 0.47 18.05
N ARG A 12 -3.69 1.79 18.27
CA ARG A 12 -4.51 2.48 19.26
C ARG A 12 -5.80 2.94 18.59
N ILE A 13 -6.92 2.32 18.95
CA ILE A 13 -8.26 2.74 18.52
C ILE A 13 -8.72 3.88 19.44
N THR A 14 -9.15 4.98 18.86
CA THR A 14 -9.65 6.19 19.53
C THR A 14 -11.16 6.34 19.30
N GLU A 15 -11.82 7.24 20.03
CA GLU A 15 -13.26 7.52 19.87
C GLU A 15 -13.61 8.17 18.52
N GLU A 16 -12.61 8.67 17.81
CA GLU A 16 -12.74 9.29 16.49
C GLU A 16 -12.67 8.25 15.35
N ASP A 17 -12.31 7.00 15.66
CA ASP A 17 -12.19 5.94 14.68
C ASP A 17 -13.56 5.32 14.36
N TYR A 18 -13.96 5.41 13.10
CA TYR A 18 -15.23 4.84 12.63
C TYR A 18 -15.02 3.42 12.11
N ILE A 19 -15.73 2.47 12.72
CA ILE A 19 -15.85 1.10 12.26
C ILE A 19 -17.19 0.96 11.55
N CYS A 20 -17.24 0.30 10.39
CA CYS A 20 -18.52 0.03 9.75
C CYS A 20 -19.33 -0.99 10.58
N GLU A 21 -20.66 -0.88 10.55
CA GLU A 21 -21.59 -1.72 11.32
C GLU A 21 -21.28 -3.22 11.20
N ALA A 22 -21.00 -3.69 9.98
CA ALA A 22 -20.61 -5.08 9.74
C ALA A 22 -19.33 -5.52 10.47
N CYS A 23 -18.28 -4.68 10.48
CA CYS A 23 -17.03 -4.98 11.19
C CYS A 23 -17.23 -4.86 12.71
N PHE A 24 -18.09 -3.96 13.16
CA PHE A 24 -18.45 -3.82 14.56
C PHE A 24 -19.16 -5.08 15.07
N ASP A 25 -20.17 -5.56 14.35
CA ASP A 25 -20.93 -6.77 14.70
C ASP A 25 -20.03 -8.01 14.81
N VAL A 26 -19.12 -8.20 13.85
CA VAL A 26 -18.15 -9.31 13.87
C VAL A 26 -17.23 -9.20 15.09
N SER A 27 -16.72 -8.00 15.36
CA SER A 27 -15.85 -7.77 16.51
C SER A 27 -16.58 -8.07 17.82
N MET A 28 -17.82 -7.61 17.94
CA MET A 28 -18.64 -7.86 19.13
C MET A 28 -19.00 -9.33 19.29
N GLN A 29 -19.30 -10.04 18.20
CA GLN A 29 -19.54 -11.49 18.26
C GLN A 29 -18.30 -12.25 18.75
N SER A 30 -17.11 -11.86 18.27
CA SER A 30 -15.85 -12.48 18.72
C SER A 30 -15.56 -12.22 20.20
N ILE A 31 -15.79 -11.00 20.68
CA ILE A 31 -15.65 -10.64 22.10
C ILE A 31 -16.63 -11.42 22.97
N ASN A 32 -17.91 -11.48 22.56
CA ASN A 32 -18.94 -12.20 23.30
C ASN A 32 -18.65 -13.70 23.36
N ALA A 33 -18.13 -14.30 22.29
CA ALA A 33 -17.72 -15.71 22.27
C ALA A 33 -16.58 -15.99 23.27
N GLN A 34 -15.61 -15.08 23.38
CA GLN A 34 -14.54 -15.18 24.38
C GLN A 34 -15.05 -15.09 25.82
N ILE A 35 -15.97 -14.15 26.11
CA ILE A 35 -16.50 -13.93 27.45
C ILE A 35 -17.31 -15.14 27.93
N HIS A 36 -18.13 -15.72 27.05
CA HIS A 36 -19.05 -16.79 27.43
C HIS A 36 -18.43 -18.20 27.47
N GLY A 37 -17.15 -18.35 27.12
CA GLY A 37 -16.45 -19.66 27.15
C GLY A 37 -16.98 -20.70 26.16
N ASN A 38 -18.04 -20.38 25.41
CA ASN A 38 -18.53 -21.17 24.30
C ASN A 38 -17.65 -20.90 23.07
N ASN A 39 -16.59 -21.68 22.94
CA ASN A 39 -15.71 -21.69 21.76
C ASN A 39 -16.40 -22.22 20.48
N GLU A 40 -17.66 -22.61 20.57
CA GLU A 40 -18.46 -23.00 19.40
C GLU A 40 -18.93 -21.74 18.68
N CYS A 41 -18.06 -21.12 17.90
CA CYS A 41 -18.49 -20.15 16.89
C CYS A 41 -19.49 -20.86 15.98
N HIS A 42 -20.75 -20.46 16.04
CA HIS A 42 -21.79 -21.01 15.18
C HIS A 42 -21.35 -20.78 13.72
N PRO A 43 -21.27 -21.80 12.86
CA PRO A 43 -20.71 -21.67 11.51
C PRO A 43 -21.45 -20.65 10.63
N SER A 44 -22.71 -20.35 10.95
CA SER A 44 -23.50 -19.29 10.30
C SER A 44 -23.06 -17.86 10.67
N ALA A 45 -22.45 -17.64 11.83
CA ALA A 45 -21.92 -16.33 12.24
C ALA A 45 -20.49 -16.11 11.72
N CYS A 46 -19.69 -17.18 11.64
CA CYS A 46 -18.32 -17.14 11.14
C CYS A 46 -18.21 -17.06 9.59
N SER A 47 -19.28 -17.36 8.83
CA SER A 47 -19.25 -17.37 7.35
C SER A 47 -19.80 -16.11 6.68
N SER A 48 -20.36 -15.18 7.45
CA SER A 48 -20.77 -13.91 6.86
C SER A 48 -19.50 -13.21 6.43
N ARG A 49 -19.29 -13.05 5.12
CA ARG A 49 -18.18 -12.29 4.51
C ARG A 49 -18.33 -10.80 4.88
N LEU A 50 -18.32 -10.51 6.17
CA LEU A 50 -18.54 -9.23 6.81
C LEU A 50 -17.19 -8.56 6.95
N GLY A 51 -16.75 -8.13 5.79
CA GLY A 51 -15.80 -7.08 5.56
C GLY A 51 -16.21 -6.52 4.21
N HIS A 52 -15.96 -5.25 3.93
CA HIS A 52 -16.14 -4.74 2.58
C HIS A 52 -15.29 -5.60 1.64
N THR A 53 -15.90 -6.57 0.97
CA THR A 53 -15.23 -7.52 0.05
C THR A 53 -14.56 -6.80 -1.12
N GLN A 54 -14.90 -5.52 -1.27
CA GLN A 54 -14.39 -4.58 -2.24
C GLN A 54 -13.63 -3.46 -1.52
N VAL A 55 -12.54 -3.77 -0.81
CA VAL A 55 -11.58 -2.76 -0.32
C VAL A 55 -10.23 -2.92 -0.98
N CYS A 56 -9.57 -1.79 -1.20
CA CYS A 56 -8.19 -1.79 -1.63
C CYS A 56 -7.32 -2.40 -0.51
N PRO A 57 -6.57 -3.49 -0.76
CA PRO A 57 -5.74 -4.12 0.28
C PRO A 57 -4.56 -3.24 0.71
N VAL A 58 -4.24 -2.20 -0.07
CA VAL A 58 -3.13 -1.27 0.20
C VAL A 58 -3.55 -0.13 1.13
N CYS A 59 -4.73 0.46 0.90
CA CYS A 59 -5.16 1.67 1.63
C CYS A 59 -6.45 1.50 2.44
N GLY A 60 -7.04 0.31 2.45
CA GLY A 60 -8.27 -0.02 3.20
C GLY A 60 -9.54 0.64 2.67
N ARG A 61 -9.45 1.57 1.71
CA ARG A 61 -10.62 2.29 1.19
C ARG A 61 -11.51 1.38 0.35
N SER A 62 -12.83 1.59 0.47
CA SER A 62 -13.83 0.94 -0.38
C SER A 62 -13.57 1.19 -1.87
N LEU A 63 -13.78 0.16 -2.67
CA LEU A 63 -13.74 0.12 -4.13
C LEU A 63 -15.14 0.23 -4.76
N LEU A 64 -16.20 0.17 -3.96
CA LEU A 64 -17.57 0.38 -4.45
C LEU A 64 -17.66 1.73 -5.14
N ASN A 65 -18.22 1.75 -6.35
CA ASN A 65 -18.36 2.94 -7.19
C ASN A 65 -17.04 3.65 -7.53
N ARG A 66 -15.90 2.97 -7.44
CA ARG A 66 -14.58 3.52 -7.80
C ARG A 66 -13.89 2.68 -8.86
N GLN A 67 -13.11 3.36 -9.71
CA GLN A 67 -12.22 2.68 -10.64
C GLN A 67 -11.20 1.85 -9.86
N SER A 68 -11.05 0.60 -10.26
CA SER A 68 -10.17 -0.38 -9.63
C SER A 68 -9.46 -1.22 -10.69
N ASP A 69 -8.27 -1.68 -10.33
CA ASP A 69 -7.40 -2.48 -11.19
C ASP A 69 -7.17 -3.85 -10.54
N HIS A 70 -7.25 -4.92 -11.34
CA HIS A 70 -6.89 -6.27 -10.91
C HIS A 70 -5.37 -6.36 -10.67
N ILE A 71 -4.98 -6.92 -9.52
CA ILE A 71 -3.57 -7.08 -9.18
C ILE A 71 -2.94 -8.16 -10.07
N HIS A 72 -3.59 -9.31 -10.21
CA HIS A 72 -3.13 -10.38 -11.10
C HIS A 72 -3.64 -10.18 -12.52
N LYS A 73 -2.75 -10.39 -13.49
CA LYS A 73 -3.06 -10.39 -14.93
C LYS A 73 -2.45 -11.63 -15.57
N GLU A 74 -3.13 -12.19 -16.55
CA GLU A 74 -2.57 -13.25 -17.40
C GLU A 74 -1.46 -12.62 -18.25
N ASN A 75 -0.25 -13.21 -18.20
CA ASN A 75 0.96 -12.70 -18.87
C ASN A 75 1.34 -11.25 -18.48
N PRO A 76 1.72 -10.99 -17.21
CA PRO A 76 2.07 -9.64 -16.78
C PRO A 76 3.34 -9.14 -17.48
N SER A 77 3.32 -7.89 -17.96
CA SER A 77 4.55 -7.22 -18.42
C SER A 77 5.58 -7.10 -17.29
N SER A 78 6.86 -6.91 -17.64
CA SER A 78 7.94 -6.72 -16.67
C SER A 78 7.62 -5.61 -15.64
N LEU A 79 7.07 -4.49 -16.10
CA LEU A 79 6.61 -3.40 -15.24
C LEU A 79 5.45 -3.84 -14.33
N THR A 80 4.46 -4.56 -14.87
CA THR A 80 3.33 -5.06 -14.09
C THR A 80 3.79 -6.03 -13.01
N LEU A 81 4.74 -6.92 -13.32
CA LEU A 81 5.30 -7.86 -12.37
C LEU A 81 6.02 -7.14 -11.22
N ARG A 82 6.79 -6.08 -11.51
CA ARG A 82 7.40 -5.22 -10.49
C ARG A 82 6.34 -4.56 -9.61
N MET A 83 5.28 -4.02 -10.20
CA MET A 83 4.16 -3.44 -9.45
C MET A 83 3.51 -4.46 -8.50
N ILE A 84 3.24 -5.68 -8.99
CA ILE A 84 2.68 -6.77 -8.18
C ILE A 84 3.59 -7.09 -7.00
N ASN A 85 4.90 -7.16 -7.21
CA ASN A 85 5.86 -7.44 -6.15
C ASN A 85 5.89 -6.33 -5.08
N LEU A 86 5.83 -5.05 -5.50
CA LEU A 86 5.74 -3.93 -4.56
C LEU A 86 4.45 -3.98 -3.74
N ILE A 87 3.32 -4.31 -4.37
CA ILE A 87 2.03 -4.45 -3.68
C ILE A 87 2.12 -5.60 -2.66
N ARG A 88 2.64 -6.78 -3.05
CA ARG A 88 2.82 -7.94 -2.16
C ARG A 88 3.68 -7.61 -0.94
N ALA A 89 4.80 -6.92 -1.15
CA ALA A 89 5.67 -6.50 -0.07
C ALA A 89 4.96 -5.51 0.88
N THR A 90 4.11 -4.63 0.34
CA THR A 90 3.40 -3.62 1.13
C THR A 90 2.28 -4.20 1.97
N VAL A 91 1.55 -5.21 1.47
CA VAL A 91 0.40 -5.79 2.16
C VAL A 91 0.76 -7.00 3.04
N ALA A 92 2.03 -7.40 3.08
CA ALA A 92 2.50 -8.48 3.93
C ALA A 92 2.09 -8.22 5.40
N PRO A 93 1.64 -9.25 6.15
CA PRO A 93 1.65 -10.68 5.83
C PRO A 93 0.43 -11.18 5.04
N ARG A 94 -0.50 -10.31 4.63
CA ARG A 94 -1.71 -10.72 3.90
C ARG A 94 -1.34 -11.34 2.55
N GLN A 95 -1.96 -12.47 2.23
CA GLN A 95 -1.84 -13.10 0.92
C GLN A 95 -2.76 -12.40 -0.10
N ILE A 96 -2.24 -12.16 -1.30
CA ILE A 96 -3.01 -11.57 -2.40
C ILE A 96 -3.58 -12.69 -3.29
N SER A 97 -4.89 -12.73 -3.42
CA SER A 97 -5.65 -13.61 -4.32
C SER A 97 -5.73 -13.05 -5.74
N GLN A 98 -5.98 -13.90 -6.73
CA GLN A 98 -6.21 -13.51 -8.13
C GLN A 98 -7.42 -12.59 -8.32
N TYR A 99 -8.37 -12.62 -7.37
CA TYR A 99 -9.56 -11.78 -7.40
C TYR A 99 -9.36 -10.41 -6.74
N ASP A 100 -8.22 -10.19 -6.08
CA ASP A 100 -7.96 -8.95 -5.38
C ASP A 100 -7.79 -7.79 -6.37
N ARG A 101 -8.35 -6.65 -5.98
CA ARG A 101 -8.31 -5.40 -6.72
C ARG A 101 -7.72 -4.31 -5.85
N VAL A 102 -6.96 -3.41 -6.48
CA VAL A 102 -6.53 -2.15 -5.84
C VAL A 102 -7.30 -0.99 -6.42
N CYS A 103 -7.48 0.07 -5.63
CA CYS A 103 -8.06 1.30 -6.17
C CYS A 103 -7.09 1.92 -7.19
N HIS A 104 -7.64 2.61 -8.18
CA HIS A 104 -6.84 3.20 -9.26
C HIS A 104 -5.72 4.13 -8.75
N ALA A 105 -5.98 4.89 -7.69
CA ALA A 105 -4.97 5.76 -7.06
C ALA A 105 -3.76 4.97 -6.52
N CYS A 106 -4.01 3.86 -5.82
CA CYS A 106 -2.94 2.98 -5.34
C CYS A 106 -2.20 2.32 -6.51
N TRP A 107 -2.91 1.89 -7.55
CA TRP A 107 -2.31 1.33 -8.75
C TRP A 107 -1.32 2.31 -9.41
N LEU A 108 -1.74 3.56 -9.63
CA LEU A 108 -0.87 4.61 -10.19
C LEU A 108 0.34 4.91 -9.30
N ARG A 109 0.18 4.90 -7.97
CA ARG A 109 1.29 5.07 -7.03
C ARG A 109 2.36 3.99 -7.25
N PHE A 110 1.96 2.72 -7.30
CA PHE A 110 2.90 1.62 -7.54
C PHE A 110 3.49 1.64 -8.94
N LYS A 111 2.73 2.07 -9.96
CA LYS A 111 3.27 2.24 -11.31
C LYS A 111 4.43 3.24 -11.33
N ARG A 112 4.26 4.40 -10.69
CA ARG A 112 5.34 5.41 -10.57
C ARG A 112 6.54 4.84 -9.82
N GLN A 113 6.32 4.16 -8.70
CA GLN A 113 7.40 3.57 -7.90
C GLN A 113 8.16 2.48 -8.67
N ALA A 114 7.47 1.63 -9.42
CA ALA A 114 8.09 0.59 -10.25
C ALA A 114 8.96 1.20 -11.36
N LEU A 115 8.51 2.29 -12.00
CA LEU A 115 9.30 3.02 -13.00
C LEU A 115 10.56 3.64 -12.39
N LEU A 116 10.45 4.27 -11.22
CA LEU A 116 11.60 4.84 -10.52
C LEU A 116 12.62 3.76 -10.16
N THR A 117 12.15 2.62 -9.66
CA THR A 117 13.03 1.48 -9.32
C THR A 117 13.73 0.94 -10.57
N GLN A 118 13.01 0.85 -11.69
CA GLN A 118 13.59 0.42 -12.97
C GLN A 118 14.70 1.35 -13.45
N GLN A 119 14.47 2.66 -13.43
CA GLN A 119 15.51 3.63 -13.82
C GLN A 119 16.75 3.56 -12.91
N GLN A 120 16.55 3.30 -11.61
CA GLN A 120 17.67 3.09 -10.68
C GLN A 120 18.44 1.80 -10.98
N ASP A 121 17.75 0.71 -11.32
CA ASP A 121 18.40 -0.55 -11.72
C ASP A 121 19.22 -0.37 -13.01
N GLU A 122 18.68 0.35 -13.99
CA GLU A 122 19.37 0.65 -15.25
C GLU A 122 20.63 1.49 -15.02
N ARG A 123 20.60 2.44 -14.09
CA ARG A 123 21.80 3.21 -13.69
C ARG A 123 22.85 2.34 -13.00
N ARG A 124 22.44 1.43 -12.11
CA ARG A 124 23.36 0.50 -11.42
C ARG A 124 24.00 -0.51 -12.36
N GLY A 125 23.29 -0.93 -13.40
CA GLY A 125 23.78 -1.91 -14.38
C GLY A 125 24.93 -1.42 -15.26
N LEU A 126 25.14 -0.11 -15.37
CA LEU A 126 26.21 0.47 -16.19
C LEU A 126 27.58 0.53 -15.50
N GLU A 127 27.61 0.37 -14.17
CA GLU A 127 28.86 0.45 -13.39
C GLU A 127 29.45 -0.93 -13.06
N GLY A 128 28.81 -2.02 -13.49
CA GLY A 128 29.17 -3.39 -13.10
C GLY A 128 29.95 -4.21 -14.12
N ASP A 129 30.23 -3.67 -15.32
CA ASP A 129 31.02 -4.34 -16.36
C ASP A 129 32.39 -3.68 -16.55
N GLU A 130 32.95 -3.12 -15.47
CA GLU A 130 34.39 -2.97 -15.38
C GLU A 130 34.97 -4.36 -15.18
N THR A 131 35.16 -5.05 -16.32
CA THR A 131 36.02 -6.22 -16.44
C THR A 131 37.28 -5.92 -15.63
N PRO A 132 37.65 -6.72 -14.62
CA PRO A 132 38.90 -6.52 -13.89
C PRO A 132 40.03 -6.74 -14.89
N HIS A 133 40.46 -5.66 -15.54
CA HIS A 133 41.67 -5.62 -16.31
C HIS A 133 42.77 -5.78 -15.28
N GLY A 134 43.28 -7.01 -15.17
CA GLY A 134 44.39 -7.34 -14.30
C GLY A 134 45.52 -6.36 -14.56
N GLN A 135 45.69 -5.42 -13.64
CA GLN A 135 46.92 -4.67 -13.53
C GLN A 135 47.70 -5.28 -12.38
N GLU A 136 48.86 -5.78 -12.78
CA GLU A 136 50.01 -6.08 -11.94
C GLU A 136 50.12 -5.13 -10.75
N GLU A 137 50.37 -5.78 -9.62
CA GLU A 137 50.74 -5.25 -8.32
C GLU A 137 51.87 -4.20 -8.46
N VAL A 138 51.52 -2.91 -8.39
CA VAL A 138 52.48 -1.84 -8.11
C VAL A 138 52.03 -1.16 -6.83
N GLU A 139 52.67 -1.53 -5.74
CA GLU A 139 52.59 -0.84 -4.45
C GLU A 139 52.95 0.64 -4.63
N GLN A 140 52.01 1.54 -4.32
CA GLN A 140 52.33 2.94 -4.04
C GLN A 140 51.60 3.44 -2.79
N PRO A 141 52.22 4.40 -2.07
CA PRO A 141 51.93 4.70 -0.69
C PRO A 141 50.76 5.68 -0.54
N VAL A 142 50.07 5.51 0.58
CA VAL A 142 48.90 6.24 1.04
C VAL A 142 49.20 7.73 1.28
N ASP A 143 48.68 8.61 0.43
CA ASP A 143 48.50 10.03 0.76
C ASP A 143 47.02 10.35 0.94
N ALA A 144 46.72 10.91 2.11
CA ALA A 144 45.38 11.19 2.61
C ALA A 144 44.72 12.32 1.79
N VAL A 145 43.70 11.97 0.98
CA VAL A 145 42.86 12.96 0.30
C VAL A 145 41.64 13.27 1.15
N HIS A 146 41.61 14.52 1.59
CA HIS A 146 40.55 15.23 2.30
C HIS A 146 39.22 15.17 1.54
N VAL A 147 38.19 14.64 2.20
CA VAL A 147 36.80 14.57 1.70
C VAL A 147 36.12 15.92 1.92
N PRO A 148 35.68 16.65 0.88
CA PRO A 148 34.90 17.87 1.06
C PRO A 148 33.47 17.56 1.52
N GLU A 149 33.07 18.25 2.58
CA GLU A 149 31.77 18.23 3.23
C GLU A 149 30.66 18.70 2.26
N LEU A 150 29.77 17.78 1.87
CA LEU A 150 28.60 18.05 1.03
C LEU A 150 27.54 18.81 1.85
N GLN A 151 27.38 20.10 1.55
CA GLN A 151 26.28 20.93 2.07
C GLN A 151 24.92 20.36 1.63
N PRO A 152 23.93 20.25 2.55
CA PRO A 152 22.57 19.86 2.19
C PRO A 152 21.87 20.98 1.40
N PRO A 153 21.00 20.63 0.43
CA PRO A 153 20.27 21.60 -0.36
C PRO A 153 19.24 22.37 0.49
N PRO A 154 18.97 23.65 0.16
CA PRO A 154 18.00 24.47 0.86
C PRO A 154 16.58 23.93 0.66
N PHE A 155 15.87 23.76 1.78
CA PHE A 155 14.44 23.46 1.83
C PHE A 155 13.65 24.54 1.10
N LEU A 156 13.02 24.20 -0.02
CA LEU A 156 12.00 25.04 -0.63
C LEU A 156 10.71 24.89 0.17
N ALA A 157 10.41 25.90 0.99
CA ALA A 157 9.11 26.10 1.62
C ALA A 157 8.08 26.30 0.51
N SER A 158 7.23 25.29 0.27
CA SER A 158 6.09 25.42 -0.61
C SER A 158 4.99 26.12 0.16
N THR A 159 4.73 27.38 -0.20
CA THR A 159 3.60 28.15 0.30
C THR A 159 2.29 27.54 -0.15
N ASP A 160 1.37 27.61 0.80
CA ASP A 160 -0.06 27.37 0.82
C ASP A 160 -0.83 28.13 -0.28
N GLU A 161 -2.16 28.01 -0.24
CA GLU A 161 -3.18 28.74 -1.00
C GLU A 161 -3.66 28.10 -2.31
N ARG A 162 -4.74 27.31 -2.20
CA ARG A 162 -5.84 27.40 -3.18
C ARG A 162 -7.19 26.95 -2.63
N ASP A 163 -7.89 27.96 -2.14
CA ASP A 163 -9.22 28.41 -2.56
C ASP A 163 -10.33 27.37 -2.75
N SER A 164 -11.11 27.27 -1.68
CA SER A 164 -12.56 27.14 -1.61
C SER A 164 -13.35 27.49 -2.88
N SER A 165 -14.09 26.53 -3.41
CA SER A 165 -15.31 26.81 -4.18
C SER A 165 -16.30 25.67 -3.96
N VAL A 166 -17.26 25.96 -3.08
CA VAL A 166 -18.48 25.19 -2.82
C VAL A 166 -19.44 25.38 -3.99
N GLU A 167 -19.70 24.31 -4.75
CA GLU A 167 -20.74 24.29 -5.77
C GLU A 167 -21.97 23.56 -5.21
N SER A 168 -22.99 24.36 -4.86
CA SER A 168 -24.31 23.91 -4.44
C SER A 168 -25.09 23.39 -5.65
N VAL A 169 -25.42 22.09 -5.67
CA VAL A 169 -26.31 21.52 -6.68
C VAL A 169 -27.66 21.18 -6.07
N ALA A 170 -28.69 21.77 -6.67
CA ALA A 170 -30.09 21.72 -6.32
C ALA A 170 -30.70 20.31 -6.35
N ALA A 171 -31.66 20.08 -5.45
CA ALA A 171 -32.49 18.88 -5.36
C ALA A 171 -33.55 18.85 -6.48
N PRO A 172 -33.88 17.68 -7.05
CA PRO A 172 -35.02 17.54 -7.94
C PRO A 172 -36.32 17.21 -7.18
N GLU A 173 -37.40 17.85 -7.63
CA GLU A 173 -38.80 17.67 -7.22
C GLU A 173 -39.28 16.22 -7.36
N VAL A 174 -39.95 15.76 -6.30
CA VAL A 174 -40.75 14.54 -6.24
C VAL A 174 -42.10 14.77 -6.92
N HIS A 175 -42.32 14.14 -8.08
CA HIS A 175 -43.65 14.02 -8.67
C HIS A 175 -44.37 12.79 -8.11
N SER A 176 -45.35 13.04 -7.24
CA SER A 176 -46.40 12.09 -6.87
C SER A 176 -47.28 11.80 -8.09
N LEU A 177 -47.39 10.52 -8.46
CA LEU A 177 -48.41 10.02 -9.37
C LEU A 177 -49.35 9.11 -8.57
N GLN A 178 -50.54 9.63 -8.31
CA GLN A 178 -51.71 8.87 -7.86
C GLN A 178 -52.39 8.25 -9.09
N SER A 179 -52.68 6.96 -9.05
CA SER A 179 -53.90 6.32 -9.57
C SER A 179 -53.92 4.86 -9.13
#